data_AF-A0A8J2K850-F1
#
_entry.id   AF-A0A8J2K850-F1
#
_cell.length_a   1.000
_cell.length_b   1.000
_cell.length_c   1.000
_cell.angle_alpha   90.00
_cell.angle_beta   90.00
_cell.angle_gamma   90.00
#
_symmetry.space_group_name_H-M   'P 1'
#
loop_
_entity.id
_entity.type
_entity.pdbx_description
1 polymer ?
#
loop_
_entity_poly.entity_id
_entity_poly.type
_entity_poly.pdbx_seq_one_letter_code
_entity_poly.pdbx_strand_id
1 'polypeptide(L)'
;MAAVFNGIVLKSSRNHGVIVSRPFVVTARFSTDNSKRTTAESSRNPLFDPNLASLKRGTGGRSSFNGMIATVFGATGLVGQVICNRLGKTGSQVIIPYRGDAYDVIPMKLIGDLGQVLFFPYNLKDEESIRKAMSHSNVVINCIGRDWETRNYKFKDVNVIGARKIAQLARESGVKRLIHFSALNANPHPKGMILPEGSAFLATKYEGELAVKEEFPNVTIMRPSDIYGQGDRFLQYYAHGWRRTFDTIALWNKGEKTIKAPIFNGDVATAVTNALKDPETQGKTYELYGPKFYQLSELVDYIFRVLRRDFEGYKRTEMRWNIPFRARVTWTEKLCPSFPIAYLGWDKMERDHTSDVPTGLPTLEDLGVTPTEIESRIQWELKPHRRHNYYMEELGEFSDPAPPKTVTLED
;
A
#
# COMPACT_ATOMS: atom_id res chain seq x y z
N MET A 1 -44.94 -32.91 -10.22
CA MET A 1 -45.53 -32.81 -8.86
C MET A 1 -46.22 -31.46 -8.79
N ALA A 2 -47.55 -31.44 -8.84
CA ALA A 2 -48.35 -30.22 -8.88
C ALA A 2 -48.50 -29.64 -7.47
N ALA A 3 -48.47 -28.30 -7.35
CA ALA A 3 -48.95 -27.59 -6.18
C ALA A 3 -49.81 -26.42 -6.66
N VAL A 4 -51.11 -26.55 -6.38
CA VAL A 4 -52.17 -25.56 -6.58
C VAL A 4 -52.21 -24.68 -5.34
N PHE A 5 -52.30 -23.36 -5.49
CA PHE A 5 -52.82 -22.50 -4.42
C PHE A 5 -53.86 -21.53 -4.97
N ASN A 6 -55.02 -21.60 -4.32
CA ASN A 6 -56.27 -20.91 -4.62
C ASN A 6 -56.19 -19.40 -4.44
N GLY A 7 -56.96 -18.68 -5.26
CA GLY A 7 -57.08 -17.23 -5.22
C GLY A 7 -57.98 -16.67 -4.11
N ILE A 8 -57.91 -15.34 -3.98
CA ILE A 8 -58.91 -14.52 -3.29
C ILE A 8 -59.24 -13.35 -4.22
N VAL A 9 -60.53 -13.22 -4.55
CA VAL A 9 -61.14 -12.15 -5.33
C VAL A 9 -61.89 -11.22 -4.38
N LEU A 10 -61.65 -9.91 -4.45
CA LEU A 10 -62.53 -8.87 -3.93
C LEU A 10 -62.96 -7.94 -5.07
N LYS A 11 -64.25 -7.56 -5.08
CA LYS A 11 -65.02 -7.08 -6.23
C LYS A 11 -65.46 -5.61 -6.05
N SER A 12 -65.58 -4.90 -7.18
CA SER A 12 -66.38 -3.67 -7.43
C SER A 12 -65.77 -2.33 -6.97
N SER A 13 -65.77 -1.21 -7.73
CA SER A 13 -66.76 -0.72 -8.70
C SER A 13 -66.14 0.24 -9.76
N ARG A 14 -66.95 0.53 -10.79
CA ARG A 14 -66.70 1.10 -12.13
C ARG A 14 -66.07 2.51 -12.19
N ASN A 15 -65.15 2.74 -13.15
CA ASN A 15 -65.38 3.69 -14.27
C ASN A 15 -64.24 3.70 -15.33
N HIS A 16 -64.64 3.41 -16.58
CA HIS A 16 -64.16 3.93 -17.88
C HIS A 16 -62.66 3.90 -18.26
N GLY A 17 -62.37 3.23 -19.40
CA GLY A 17 -61.25 3.57 -20.29
C GLY A 17 -60.23 2.44 -20.52
N VAL A 18 -60.35 1.75 -21.65
CA VAL A 18 -59.49 0.64 -22.07
C VAL A 18 -58.12 1.13 -22.56
N ILE A 19 -57.03 0.66 -21.96
CA ILE A 19 -55.69 0.58 -22.58
C ILE A 19 -55.27 -0.89 -22.49
N VAL A 20 -55.24 -1.56 -23.64
CA VAL A 20 -54.84 -2.97 -23.77
C VAL A 20 -53.31 -3.07 -23.70
N SER A 21 -52.75 -3.29 -22.51
CA SER A 21 -51.36 -3.71 -22.36
C SER A 21 -51.26 -5.23 -22.57
N ARG A 22 -50.72 -5.66 -23.70
CA ARG A 22 -50.34 -7.07 -23.92
C ARG A 22 -49.19 -7.43 -22.95
N PRO A 23 -49.32 -8.48 -22.12
CA PRO A 23 -48.18 -8.99 -21.36
C PRO A 23 -47.20 -9.68 -22.32
N PHE A 24 -45.98 -9.13 -22.42
CA PHE A 24 -44.88 -9.77 -23.14
C PHE A 24 -44.33 -10.90 -22.27
N VAL A 25 -44.90 -12.10 -22.45
CA VAL A 25 -44.39 -13.33 -21.83
C VAL A 25 -43.14 -13.74 -22.60
N VAL A 26 -41.96 -13.59 -21.99
CA VAL A 26 -40.73 -14.20 -22.49
C VAL A 26 -40.78 -15.69 -22.17
N THR A 27 -41.34 -16.48 -23.09
CA THR A 27 -41.17 -17.93 -23.08
C THR A 27 -39.73 -18.26 -23.42
N ALA A 28 -38.92 -18.64 -22.44
CA ALA A 28 -37.63 -19.27 -22.67
C ALA A 28 -37.86 -20.61 -23.39
N ARG A 29 -37.58 -20.66 -24.70
CA ARG A 29 -37.52 -21.92 -25.44
C ARG A 29 -36.26 -22.65 -25.01
N PHE A 30 -36.39 -23.67 -24.16
CA PHE A 30 -35.33 -24.65 -23.98
C PHE A 30 -35.20 -25.44 -25.28
N SER A 31 -34.09 -25.23 -25.99
CA SER A 31 -33.69 -26.10 -27.10
C SER A 31 -33.23 -27.44 -26.53
N THR A 32 -34.03 -28.49 -26.73
CA THR A 32 -33.65 -29.87 -26.47
C THR A 32 -32.92 -30.42 -27.69
N ASP A 33 -31.75 -29.88 -28.00
CA ASP A 33 -30.87 -30.48 -29.01
C ASP A 33 -29.83 -31.35 -28.28
N ASN A 34 -30.25 -32.57 -27.98
CA ASN A 34 -29.51 -33.54 -27.18
C ASN A 34 -28.76 -34.55 -28.08
N SER A 35 -28.16 -34.09 -29.18
CA SER A 35 -27.38 -34.95 -30.07
C SER A 35 -25.99 -34.34 -30.31
N LYS A 36 -24.95 -35.13 -30.02
CA LYS A 36 -23.50 -34.83 -30.09
C LYS A 36 -22.88 -34.11 -28.89
N ARG A 37 -23.15 -34.58 -27.67
CA ARG A 37 -22.07 -34.68 -26.67
C ARG A 37 -21.37 -36.01 -26.90
N THR A 38 -20.42 -36.02 -27.83
CA THR A 38 -19.40 -37.07 -27.86
C THR A 38 -18.73 -37.06 -26.49
N THR A 39 -18.91 -38.15 -25.75
CA THR A 39 -18.10 -38.53 -24.60
C THR A 39 -16.68 -38.77 -25.10
N ALA A 40 -15.96 -37.69 -25.38
CA ALA A 40 -14.53 -37.74 -25.26
C ALA A 40 -14.28 -37.82 -23.76
N GLU A 41 -14.07 -39.04 -23.26
CA GLU A 41 -13.22 -39.24 -22.10
C GLU A 41 -11.86 -38.63 -22.45
N SER A 42 -11.76 -37.30 -22.34
CA SER A 42 -10.47 -36.65 -22.29
C SER A 42 -9.85 -37.23 -21.03
N SER A 43 -8.85 -38.09 -21.20
CA SER A 43 -7.91 -38.46 -20.16
C SER A 43 -7.66 -37.21 -19.32
N ARG A 44 -8.23 -37.15 -18.12
CA ARG A 44 -7.88 -36.14 -17.13
C ARG A 44 -6.50 -36.53 -16.66
N ASN A 45 -5.51 -36.32 -17.53
CA ASN A 45 -4.13 -36.28 -17.12
C ASN A 45 -4.09 -35.14 -16.10
N PRO A 46 -3.82 -35.41 -14.80
CA PRO A 46 -3.47 -34.32 -13.92
C PRO A 46 -2.32 -33.59 -14.61
N LEU A 47 -2.43 -32.26 -14.75
CA LEU A 47 -1.41 -31.47 -15.41
C LEU A 47 -0.11 -31.67 -14.60
N PHE A 48 0.77 -32.52 -15.11
CA PHE A 48 2.06 -32.85 -14.47
C PHE A 48 3.04 -31.67 -14.53
N ASP A 49 2.71 -30.62 -15.27
CA ASP A 49 3.31 -29.30 -15.15
C ASP A 49 2.37 -28.25 -15.79
N PRO A 50 1.49 -27.58 -15.02
CA PRO A 50 0.62 -26.56 -15.57
C PRO A 50 1.45 -25.31 -15.89
N ASN A 51 1.70 -25.08 -17.18
CA ASN A 51 2.20 -23.78 -17.62
C ASN A 51 1.19 -22.69 -17.21
N LEU A 52 1.55 -21.82 -16.27
CA LEU A 52 0.66 -20.80 -15.70
C LEU A 52 0.04 -19.89 -16.79
N ALA A 53 0.73 -19.75 -17.93
CA ALA A 53 0.22 -19.03 -19.09
C ALA A 53 -0.96 -19.75 -19.79
N SER A 54 -0.99 -21.09 -19.82
CA SER A 54 -2.10 -21.86 -20.41
C SER A 54 -3.33 -21.93 -19.51
N LEU A 55 -3.18 -21.55 -18.23
CA LEU A 55 -4.28 -21.48 -17.28
C LEU A 55 -4.99 -20.13 -17.26
N LYS A 56 -4.53 -19.10 -17.99
CA LYS A 56 -5.21 -17.80 -18.02
C LYS A 56 -6.64 -17.97 -18.58
N ARG A 57 -7.64 -17.60 -17.79
CA ARG A 57 -9.07 -17.71 -18.14
C ARG A 57 -9.77 -16.39 -17.83
N GLY A 58 -10.63 -15.94 -18.74
CA GLY A 58 -11.44 -14.73 -18.57
C GLY A 58 -10.86 -13.49 -19.27
N THR A 59 -11.60 -12.39 -19.18
CA THR A 59 -11.34 -11.12 -19.89
C THR A 59 -10.35 -10.19 -19.17
N GLY A 60 -9.82 -10.59 -18.01
CA GLY A 60 -8.90 -9.77 -17.21
C GLY A 60 -9.63 -8.85 -16.25
N GLY A 61 -10.10 -9.42 -15.14
CA GLY A 61 -10.81 -8.71 -14.06
C GLY A 61 -10.94 -9.56 -12.80
N ARG A 62 -11.76 -9.12 -11.85
CA ARG A 62 -11.88 -9.71 -10.51
C ARG A 62 -12.13 -11.23 -10.51
N SER A 63 -13.02 -11.70 -11.39
CA SER A 63 -13.40 -13.12 -11.51
C SER A 63 -12.64 -13.88 -12.61
N SER A 64 -11.59 -13.26 -13.17
CA SER A 64 -10.69 -13.95 -14.10
C SER A 64 -9.66 -14.75 -13.30
N PHE A 65 -8.98 -15.68 -13.97
CA PHE A 65 -7.85 -16.40 -13.40
C PHE A 65 -6.62 -16.12 -14.26
N ASN A 66 -5.56 -15.61 -13.65
CA ASN A 66 -4.34 -15.23 -14.36
C ASN A 66 -3.15 -16.18 -14.10
N GLY A 67 -3.36 -17.23 -13.29
CA GLY A 67 -2.32 -18.16 -12.88
C GLY A 67 -1.34 -17.60 -11.84
N MET A 68 -1.49 -16.37 -11.36
CA MET A 68 -0.64 -15.81 -10.31
C MET A 68 -1.19 -16.19 -8.93
N ILE A 69 -0.32 -16.77 -8.10
CA ILE A 69 -0.56 -17.11 -6.71
C ILE A 69 0.49 -16.37 -5.88
N ALA A 70 0.10 -15.19 -5.40
CA ALA A 70 1.00 -14.27 -4.73
C ALA A 70 0.87 -14.40 -3.21
N THR A 71 1.98 -14.62 -2.51
CA THR A 71 2.04 -14.45 -1.05
C THR A 71 2.55 -13.05 -0.72
N VAL A 72 1.74 -12.27 -0.02
CA VAL A 72 2.06 -10.87 0.32
C VAL A 72 2.31 -10.74 1.82
N PHE A 73 3.58 -10.73 2.20
CA PHE A 73 3.97 -10.43 3.57
C PHE A 73 3.83 -8.94 3.85
N GLY A 74 3.23 -8.58 5.00
CA GLY A 74 2.92 -7.17 5.31
C GLY A 74 1.66 -6.64 4.62
N ALA A 75 0.78 -7.53 4.14
CA ALA A 75 -0.51 -7.21 3.53
C ALA A 75 -1.45 -6.39 4.45
N THR A 76 -1.24 -6.42 5.76
CA THR A 76 -2.03 -5.65 6.73
C THR A 76 -1.65 -4.16 6.81
N GLY A 77 -0.49 -3.78 6.28
CA GLY A 77 -0.02 -2.39 6.25
C GLY A 77 -0.46 -1.62 5.00
N LEU A 78 -0.18 -0.31 4.98
CA LEU A 78 -0.55 0.61 3.90
C LEU A 78 -0.25 0.07 2.49
N VAL A 79 1.02 -0.24 2.22
CA VAL A 79 1.46 -0.67 0.89
C VAL A 79 0.87 -2.03 0.51
N GLY A 80 0.87 -2.97 1.46
CA GLY A 80 0.37 -4.32 1.24
C GLY A 80 -1.12 -4.36 0.88
N GLN A 81 -1.94 -3.53 1.54
CA GLN A 81 -3.37 -3.44 1.26
C GLN A 81 -3.65 -3.00 -0.20
N VAL A 82 -2.94 -1.96 -0.67
CA VAL A 82 -3.13 -1.42 -2.02
C VAL A 82 -2.62 -2.41 -3.08
N ILE A 83 -1.51 -3.10 -2.84
CA ILE A 83 -1.00 -4.14 -3.72
C ILE A 83 -1.99 -5.30 -3.84
N CYS A 84 -2.47 -5.83 -2.71
CA CYS A 84 -3.43 -6.93 -2.73
C CYS A 84 -4.75 -6.54 -3.41
N ASN A 85 -5.18 -5.27 -3.29
CA ASN A 85 -6.34 -4.75 -4.02
C ASN A 85 -6.09 -4.79 -5.55
N ARG A 86 -4.92 -4.36 -6.03
CA ARG A 86 -4.57 -4.44 -7.46
C ARG A 86 -4.46 -5.88 -7.97
N LEU A 87 -3.89 -6.79 -7.18
CA LEU A 87 -3.81 -8.21 -7.49
C LEU A 87 -5.21 -8.86 -7.55
N GLY A 88 -6.06 -8.61 -6.56
CA GLY A 88 -7.43 -9.09 -6.51
C GLY A 88 -8.29 -8.55 -7.65
N LYS A 89 -8.10 -7.28 -8.05
CA LYS A 89 -8.76 -6.70 -9.24
C LYS A 89 -8.39 -7.41 -10.54
N THR A 90 -7.19 -7.98 -10.62
CA THR A 90 -6.70 -8.71 -11.81
C THR A 90 -7.10 -10.20 -11.79
N GLY A 91 -7.75 -10.68 -10.71
CA GLY A 91 -8.12 -12.08 -10.56
C GLY A 91 -6.93 -12.99 -10.19
N SER A 92 -5.91 -12.44 -9.52
CA SER A 92 -4.84 -13.24 -8.93
C SER A 92 -5.31 -13.87 -7.62
N GLN A 93 -4.83 -15.08 -7.33
CA GLN A 93 -4.95 -15.64 -6.00
C GLN A 93 -3.92 -14.95 -5.08
N VAL A 94 -4.36 -14.49 -3.91
CA VAL A 94 -3.56 -13.78 -2.93
C VAL A 94 -3.61 -14.52 -1.61
N ILE A 95 -2.45 -14.98 -1.17
CA ILE A 95 -2.23 -15.54 0.15
C ILE A 95 -1.75 -14.41 1.06
N ILE A 96 -2.48 -14.17 2.13
CA ILE A 96 -2.29 -13.11 3.09
C ILE A 96 -1.80 -13.73 4.41
N PRO A 97 -0.47 -13.86 4.58
CA PRO A 97 0.11 -14.18 5.86
C PRO A 97 -0.10 -12.98 6.80
N TYR A 98 -0.73 -13.21 7.94
CA TYR A 98 -0.99 -12.17 8.94
C TYR A 98 -0.51 -12.57 10.33
N ARG A 99 -0.19 -11.54 11.11
CA ARG A 99 0.23 -11.66 12.52
C ARG A 99 -0.68 -10.77 13.36
N GLY A 100 -1.17 -11.31 14.46
CA GLY A 100 -2.12 -10.63 15.34
C GLY A 100 -3.50 -11.25 15.23
N ASP A 101 -4.53 -10.44 15.39
CA ASP A 101 -5.91 -10.91 15.36
C ASP A 101 -6.41 -11.10 13.92
N ALA A 102 -7.32 -12.04 13.72
CA ALA A 102 -7.99 -12.25 12.46
C ALA A 102 -8.88 -11.05 12.08
N TYR A 103 -9.31 -10.24 13.06
CA TYR A 103 -10.12 -9.05 12.83
C TYR A 103 -9.43 -8.00 11.94
N ASP A 104 -8.12 -7.80 12.14
CA ASP A 104 -7.32 -6.80 11.42
C ASP A 104 -7.25 -7.07 9.91
N VAL A 105 -7.47 -8.32 9.49
CA VAL A 105 -7.42 -8.74 8.09
C VAL A 105 -8.79 -8.94 7.45
N ILE A 106 -9.88 -8.77 8.19
CA ILE A 106 -11.24 -8.90 7.65
C ILE A 106 -11.48 -7.99 6.44
N PRO A 107 -11.06 -6.70 6.42
CA PRO A 107 -11.27 -5.84 5.25
C PRO A 107 -10.67 -6.42 3.97
N MET A 108 -9.60 -7.21 4.08
CA MET A 108 -8.94 -7.84 2.95
C MET A 108 -9.77 -8.96 2.31
N LYS A 109 -10.82 -9.47 2.98
CA LYS A 109 -11.74 -10.46 2.37
C LYS A 109 -12.43 -9.90 1.13
N LEU A 110 -12.60 -8.59 1.06
CA LEU A 110 -13.39 -7.92 0.02
C LEU A 110 -12.60 -7.71 -1.29
N ILE A 111 -11.28 -7.85 -1.28
CA ILE A 111 -10.42 -7.44 -2.41
C ILE A 111 -10.49 -8.40 -3.62
N GLY A 112 -10.81 -9.68 -3.39
CA GLY A 112 -10.81 -10.72 -4.41
C GLY A 112 -12.11 -11.52 -4.44
N ASP A 113 -12.32 -12.26 -5.52
CA ASP A 113 -13.47 -13.16 -5.64
C ASP A 113 -13.36 -14.36 -4.69
N LEU A 114 -14.43 -15.15 -4.59
CA LEU A 114 -14.47 -16.34 -3.75
C LEU A 114 -13.32 -17.30 -4.06
N GLY A 115 -12.59 -17.73 -3.03
CA GLY A 115 -11.44 -18.63 -3.15
C GLY A 115 -10.13 -17.98 -3.63
N GLN A 116 -10.14 -16.69 -3.99
CA GLN A 116 -8.94 -15.97 -4.39
C GLN A 116 -8.15 -15.43 -3.21
N VAL A 117 -8.79 -15.08 -2.10
CA VAL A 117 -8.12 -14.53 -0.91
C VAL A 117 -8.03 -15.60 0.16
N LEU A 118 -6.81 -15.95 0.57
CA LEU A 118 -6.53 -16.95 1.60
C LEU A 118 -5.80 -16.29 2.75
N PHE A 119 -6.24 -16.53 3.99
CA PHE A 119 -5.59 -16.00 5.19
C PHE A 119 -4.77 -17.07 5.87
N PHE A 120 -3.55 -16.74 6.27
CA PHE A 120 -2.66 -17.67 6.96
C PHE A 120 -2.03 -17.02 8.19
N PRO A 121 -2.29 -17.50 9.42
CA PRO A 121 -1.61 -16.98 10.59
C PRO A 121 -0.14 -17.41 10.58
N TYR A 122 0.80 -16.48 10.81
CA TYR A 122 2.22 -16.79 10.83
C TYR A 122 2.99 -15.97 11.87
N ASN A 123 4.21 -16.40 12.16
CA ASN A 123 5.14 -15.67 13.00
C ASN A 123 6.50 -15.55 12.31
N LEU A 124 7.13 -14.38 12.38
CA LEU A 124 8.41 -14.12 11.68
C LEU A 124 9.56 -14.98 12.22
N LYS A 125 9.48 -15.41 13.48
CA LYS A 125 10.49 -16.29 14.11
C LYS A 125 10.29 -17.76 13.74
N ASP A 126 9.10 -18.16 13.31
CA ASP A 126 8.75 -19.55 13.00
C ASP A 126 8.85 -19.81 11.50
N GLU A 127 9.90 -20.51 11.10
CA GLU A 127 10.22 -20.83 9.72
C GLU A 127 9.22 -21.81 9.09
N GLU A 128 8.63 -22.71 9.88
CA GLU A 128 7.65 -23.66 9.35
C GLU A 128 6.36 -22.95 8.95
N SER A 129 5.92 -21.96 9.75
CA SER A 129 4.77 -21.12 9.38
C SER A 129 5.01 -20.34 8.09
N ILE A 130 6.21 -19.79 7.91
CA ILE A 130 6.58 -19.04 6.70
C ILE A 130 6.62 -19.97 5.48
N ARG A 131 7.20 -21.17 5.62
CA ARG A 131 7.24 -22.19 4.57
C ARG A 131 5.83 -22.63 4.15
N LYS A 132 4.95 -22.88 5.12
CA LYS A 132 3.54 -23.23 4.85
C LYS A 132 2.79 -22.13 4.11
N ALA A 133 3.05 -20.85 4.43
CA ALA A 133 2.45 -19.73 3.70
C ALA A 133 2.89 -19.69 2.22
N MET A 134 4.13 -20.11 1.92
CA MET A 134 4.72 -20.00 0.58
C MET A 134 4.62 -21.27 -0.28
N SER A 135 4.17 -22.41 0.27
CA SER A 135 4.26 -23.73 -0.39
C SER A 135 3.66 -23.83 -1.79
N HIS A 136 2.66 -22.99 -2.10
CA HIS A 136 1.97 -22.97 -3.41
C HIS A 136 2.11 -21.63 -4.14
N SER A 137 3.04 -20.78 -3.71
CA SER A 137 3.19 -19.43 -4.26
C SER A 137 4.16 -19.41 -5.43
N ASN A 138 3.79 -18.71 -6.50
CA ASN A 138 4.72 -18.42 -7.60
C ASN A 138 5.41 -17.06 -7.44
N VAL A 139 4.76 -16.15 -6.74
CA VAL A 139 5.23 -14.79 -6.47
C VAL A 139 5.22 -14.55 -4.96
N VAL A 140 6.28 -13.95 -4.43
CA VAL A 140 6.34 -13.46 -3.05
C VAL A 140 6.62 -11.97 -3.05
N ILE A 141 5.86 -11.22 -2.28
CA ILE A 141 6.03 -9.79 -2.09
C ILE A 141 6.28 -9.54 -0.61
N ASN A 142 7.44 -8.97 -0.27
CA ASN A 142 7.81 -8.64 1.09
C ASN A 142 7.65 -7.13 1.34
N CYS A 143 6.55 -6.75 1.98
CA CYS A 143 6.26 -5.41 2.48
C CYS A 143 6.44 -5.28 4.01
N ILE A 144 7.14 -6.23 4.65
CA ILE A 144 7.36 -6.16 6.10
C ILE A 144 8.29 -4.99 6.41
N GLY A 145 7.87 -4.16 7.36
CA GLY A 145 8.67 -3.08 7.92
C GLY A 145 7.95 -2.41 9.08
N ARG A 146 8.72 -1.82 9.98
CA ARG A 146 8.21 -1.00 11.08
C ARG A 146 9.08 0.25 11.22
N ASP A 147 8.48 1.39 11.56
CA ASP A 147 9.20 2.66 11.72
C ASP A 147 9.75 2.87 13.15
N TRP A 148 9.43 1.98 14.07
CA TRP A 148 9.91 2.01 15.45
C TRP A 148 10.22 0.60 15.91
N GLU A 149 11.13 0.51 16.87
CA GLU A 149 11.43 -0.75 17.53
C GLU A 149 10.37 -1.10 18.55
N THR A 150 10.08 -2.39 18.67
CA THR A 150 9.24 -2.91 19.75
C THR A 150 10.11 -3.68 20.73
N ARG A 151 9.57 -4.01 21.92
CA ARG A 151 10.29 -4.82 22.90
C ARG A 151 10.73 -6.19 22.34
N ASN A 152 9.90 -6.79 21.48
CA ASN A 152 10.10 -8.16 20.99
C ASN A 152 10.84 -8.24 19.65
N TYR A 153 10.87 -7.13 18.90
CA TYR A 153 11.44 -7.04 17.56
C TYR A 153 12.18 -5.71 17.40
N LYS A 154 13.50 -5.83 17.17
CA LYS A 154 14.40 -4.73 16.81
C LYS A 154 14.41 -4.48 15.30
N PHE A 155 14.96 -3.35 14.85
CA PHE A 155 15.02 -3.07 13.41
C PHE A 155 15.76 -4.16 12.64
N LYS A 156 16.90 -4.63 13.17
CA LYS A 156 17.71 -5.70 12.56
C LYS A 156 16.95 -7.03 12.45
N ASP A 157 16.15 -7.38 13.46
CA ASP A 157 15.37 -8.62 13.45
C ASP A 157 14.34 -8.63 12.32
N VAL A 158 13.72 -7.47 12.04
CA VAL A 158 12.66 -7.34 11.05
C VAL A 158 13.22 -7.12 9.65
N ASN A 159 14.07 -6.10 9.49
CA ASN A 159 14.54 -5.65 8.18
C ASN A 159 15.64 -6.55 7.61
N VAL A 160 16.50 -7.15 8.44
CA VAL A 160 17.63 -7.97 7.98
C VAL A 160 17.32 -9.45 8.14
N ILE A 161 17.16 -9.93 9.39
CA ILE A 161 16.99 -11.36 9.68
C ILE A 161 15.67 -11.87 9.08
N GLY A 162 14.57 -11.16 9.30
CA GLY A 162 13.26 -11.51 8.76
C GLY A 162 13.23 -11.51 7.23
N ALA A 163 13.82 -10.50 6.60
CA ALA A 163 13.88 -10.42 5.14
C ALA A 163 14.75 -11.54 4.54
N ARG A 164 15.92 -11.82 5.13
CA ARG A 164 16.79 -12.93 4.72
C ARG A 164 16.08 -14.27 4.79
N LYS A 165 15.38 -14.56 5.90
CA LYS A 165 14.60 -15.79 6.07
C LYS A 165 13.54 -15.96 4.99
N ILE A 166 12.79 -14.89 4.69
CA ILE A 166 11.78 -14.94 3.62
C ILE A 166 12.43 -15.22 2.26
N ALA A 167 13.56 -14.58 1.95
CA ALA A 167 14.27 -14.78 0.69
C ALA A 167 14.81 -16.22 0.56
N GLN A 168 15.43 -16.75 1.62
CA GLN A 168 15.92 -18.12 1.69
C GLN A 168 14.78 -19.13 1.49
N LEU A 169 13.70 -19.00 2.27
CA LEU A 169 12.55 -19.91 2.19
C LEU A 169 11.80 -19.79 0.87
N ALA A 170 11.77 -18.61 0.25
CA ALA A 170 11.22 -18.42 -1.10
C ALA A 170 12.04 -19.17 -2.15
N ARG A 171 13.38 -19.14 -2.04
CA ARG A 171 14.27 -19.95 -2.89
C ARG A 171 14.00 -21.44 -2.70
N GLU A 172 13.96 -21.92 -1.45
CA GLU A 172 13.68 -23.32 -1.11
C GLU A 172 12.31 -23.80 -1.64
N SER A 173 11.30 -22.91 -1.64
CA SER A 173 9.95 -23.21 -2.11
C SER A 173 9.80 -23.11 -3.65
N GLY A 174 10.86 -22.77 -4.39
CA GLY A 174 10.81 -22.65 -5.84
C GLY A 174 10.02 -21.45 -6.37
N VAL A 175 9.93 -20.36 -5.58
CA VAL A 175 9.24 -19.13 -5.98
C VAL A 175 9.93 -18.52 -7.20
N LYS A 176 9.14 -18.20 -8.23
CA LYS A 176 9.67 -17.66 -9.50
C LYS A 176 10.05 -16.18 -9.38
N ARG A 177 9.29 -15.41 -8.58
CA ARG A 177 9.51 -13.97 -8.45
C ARG A 177 9.41 -13.49 -7.01
N LEU A 178 10.44 -12.77 -6.57
CA LEU A 178 10.47 -12.10 -5.27
C LEU A 178 10.57 -10.58 -5.47
N ILE A 179 9.68 -9.84 -4.82
CA ILE A 179 9.75 -8.38 -4.71
C ILE A 179 10.01 -8.01 -3.25
N HIS A 180 11.03 -7.19 -3.01
CA HIS A 180 11.38 -6.72 -1.67
C HIS A 180 11.25 -5.19 -1.58
N PHE A 181 10.58 -4.72 -0.52
CA PHE A 181 10.46 -3.29 -0.22
C PHE A 181 11.53 -2.81 0.75
N SER A 182 12.32 -1.85 0.26
CA SER A 182 13.27 -1.08 1.04
C SER A 182 12.82 0.37 1.19
N ALA A 183 13.75 1.34 1.19
CA ALA A 183 13.52 2.77 1.25
C ALA A 183 14.49 3.50 0.30
N LEU A 184 14.10 4.67 -0.20
CA LEU A 184 14.91 5.48 -1.12
C LEU A 184 16.29 5.82 -0.53
N ASN A 185 16.31 6.38 0.67
CA ASN A 185 17.54 6.82 1.34
C ASN A 185 18.26 5.68 2.10
N ALA A 186 18.06 4.42 1.69
CA ALA A 186 18.75 3.28 2.30
C ALA A 186 20.25 3.34 1.97
N ASN A 187 21.08 3.55 2.99
CA ASN A 187 22.52 3.72 2.88
C ASN A 187 23.22 2.97 4.02
N PRO A 188 24.40 2.36 3.81
CA PRO A 188 25.16 1.70 4.89
C PRO A 188 25.51 2.65 6.04
N HIS A 189 25.80 3.92 5.74
CA HIS A 189 26.15 4.94 6.72
C HIS A 189 25.27 6.18 6.49
N PRO A 190 24.01 6.16 6.97
CA PRO A 190 23.12 7.29 6.79
C PRO A 190 23.66 8.51 7.54
N LYS A 191 23.68 9.65 6.85
CA LYS A 191 24.18 10.91 7.43
C LYS A 191 23.25 11.40 8.53
N GLY A 192 23.78 11.52 9.75
CA GLY A 192 23.08 12.09 10.89
C GLY A 192 22.90 13.61 10.81
N MET A 193 21.65 14.07 10.81
CA MET A 193 21.24 15.46 10.97
C MET A 193 20.89 15.79 12.42
N ILE A 194 20.08 14.94 13.07
CA ILE A 194 19.59 15.10 14.45
C ILE A 194 20.28 14.07 15.36
N LEU A 195 20.30 12.81 14.94
CA LEU A 195 21.00 11.72 15.59
C LEU A 195 22.45 11.66 15.13
N PRO A 196 23.43 11.39 16.03
CA PRO A 196 24.85 11.37 15.66
C PRO A 196 25.18 10.24 14.68
N GLU A 197 24.52 9.08 14.80
CA GLU A 197 24.74 7.88 13.98
C GLU A 197 23.78 7.80 12.76
N GLY A 198 22.90 8.78 12.58
CA GLY A 198 21.84 8.73 11.57
C GLY A 198 20.68 7.79 11.92
N SER A 199 19.87 7.45 10.92
CA SER A 199 18.68 6.60 11.10
C SER A 199 19.06 5.11 11.06
N ALA A 200 18.83 4.41 12.17
CA ALA A 200 19.01 2.95 12.25
C ALA A 200 18.07 2.20 11.29
N PHE A 201 16.87 2.75 11.04
CA PHE A 201 15.95 2.16 10.06
C PHE A 201 16.55 2.14 8.65
N LEU A 202 17.15 3.25 8.20
CA LEU A 202 17.73 3.34 6.84
C LEU A 202 18.96 2.42 6.69
N ALA A 203 19.82 2.36 7.71
CA ALA A 203 20.97 1.45 7.74
C ALA A 203 20.54 -0.02 7.65
N THR A 204 19.59 -0.43 8.50
CA THR A 204 19.10 -1.83 8.51
C THR A 204 18.31 -2.20 7.25
N LYS A 205 17.67 -1.23 6.58
CA LYS A 205 17.04 -1.46 5.27
C LYS A 205 18.09 -1.75 4.20
N TYR A 206 19.21 -1.01 4.18
CA TYR A 206 20.32 -1.29 3.27
C TYR A 206 20.95 -2.67 3.53
N GLU A 207 21.23 -3.01 4.80
CA GLU A 207 21.70 -4.35 5.18
C GLU A 207 20.73 -5.46 4.75
N GLY A 208 19.42 -5.21 4.89
CA GLY A 208 18.36 -6.12 4.47
C GLY A 208 18.34 -6.35 2.97
N GLU A 209 18.55 -5.31 2.16
CA GLU A 209 18.66 -5.46 0.71
C GLU A 209 19.81 -6.37 0.30
N LEU A 210 21.00 -6.18 0.90
CA LEU A 210 22.15 -7.03 0.63
C LEU A 210 21.87 -8.48 1.01
N ALA A 211 21.32 -8.70 2.21
CA ALA A 211 20.97 -10.02 2.70
C ALA A 211 19.93 -10.74 1.82
N VAL A 212 18.99 -10.00 1.24
CA VAL A 212 18.00 -10.56 0.32
C VAL A 212 18.61 -10.85 -1.05
N LYS A 213 19.49 -9.98 -1.57
CA LYS A 213 20.22 -10.22 -2.83
C LYS A 213 21.14 -11.44 -2.75
N GLU A 214 21.79 -11.66 -1.60
CA GLU A 214 22.63 -12.82 -1.33
C GLU A 214 21.82 -14.14 -1.44
N GLU A 215 20.64 -14.19 -0.81
CA GLU A 215 19.82 -15.40 -0.82
C GLU A 215 19.03 -15.60 -2.11
N PHE A 216 18.56 -14.52 -2.74
CA PHE A 216 17.74 -14.54 -3.95
C PHE A 216 18.28 -13.51 -4.96
N PRO A 217 19.24 -13.89 -5.82
CA PRO A 217 19.91 -12.96 -6.74
C PRO A 217 18.96 -12.25 -7.73
N ASN A 218 17.89 -12.93 -8.17
CA ASN A 218 16.92 -12.40 -9.13
C ASN A 218 15.84 -11.50 -8.50
N VAL A 219 16.05 -11.02 -7.26
CA VAL A 219 15.07 -10.22 -6.53
C VAL A 219 14.89 -8.85 -7.20
N THR A 220 13.64 -8.40 -7.27
CA THR A 220 13.36 -6.99 -7.62
C THR A 220 13.23 -6.19 -6.34
N ILE A 221 14.05 -5.16 -6.19
CA ILE A 221 14.00 -4.28 -5.02
C ILE A 221 13.31 -2.98 -5.39
N MET A 222 12.30 -2.62 -4.61
CA MET A 222 11.60 -1.35 -4.72
C MET A 222 12.04 -0.44 -3.57
N ARG A 223 12.61 0.72 -3.91
CA ARG A 223 13.04 1.76 -2.98
C ARG A 223 12.09 2.97 -3.05
N PRO A 224 10.95 2.93 -2.36
CA PRO A 224 10.05 4.07 -2.32
C PRO A 224 10.60 5.22 -1.46
N SER A 225 10.26 6.44 -1.86
CA SER A 225 10.33 7.63 -1.02
C SER A 225 9.22 7.61 0.05
N ASP A 226 8.99 8.76 0.70
CA ASP A 226 7.87 8.90 1.62
C ASP A 226 6.52 8.67 0.90
N ILE A 227 5.90 7.52 1.17
CA ILE A 227 4.63 7.12 0.57
C ILE A 227 3.47 7.86 1.23
N TYR A 228 2.64 8.51 0.43
CA TYR A 228 1.40 9.13 0.88
C TYR A 228 0.15 8.44 0.32
N GLY A 229 -0.96 8.61 1.04
CA GLY A 229 -2.27 8.08 0.70
C GLY A 229 -3.12 7.77 1.94
N GLN A 230 -4.28 7.15 1.74
CA GLN A 230 -5.21 6.92 2.84
C GLN A 230 -4.62 5.96 3.87
N GLY A 231 -4.51 6.41 5.13
CA GLY A 231 -3.87 5.62 6.20
C GLY A 231 -2.34 5.72 6.23
N ASP A 232 -1.77 6.71 5.55
CA ASP A 232 -0.32 6.91 5.54
C ASP A 232 0.25 7.34 6.89
N ARG A 233 1.58 7.29 6.99
CA ARG A 233 2.34 7.76 8.15
C ARG A 233 3.23 8.95 7.80
N PHE A 234 2.86 9.67 6.75
CA PHE A 234 3.52 10.88 6.27
C PHE A 234 2.59 12.09 6.39
N LEU A 235 1.51 12.14 5.62
CA LEU A 235 0.53 13.23 5.68
C LEU A 235 -0.24 13.22 7.01
N GLN A 236 -0.74 12.06 7.44
CA GLN A 236 -1.43 11.95 8.73
C GLN A 236 -0.54 12.32 9.91
N TYR A 237 0.76 12.07 9.79
CA TYR A 237 1.74 12.45 10.81
C TYR A 237 1.80 13.97 11.01
N TYR A 238 1.83 14.76 9.92
CA TYR A 238 1.79 16.22 10.02
C TYR A 238 0.40 16.77 10.40
N ALA A 239 -0.67 16.08 10.00
CA ALA A 239 -2.04 16.47 10.35
C ALA A 239 -2.39 16.23 11.84
N HIS A 240 -1.69 15.28 12.49
CA HIS A 240 -1.98 14.86 13.84
C HIS A 240 -1.73 15.96 14.88
N GLY A 241 -2.68 16.16 15.80
CA GLY A 241 -2.61 17.23 16.81
C GLY A 241 -1.38 17.15 17.72
N TRP A 242 -0.98 15.93 18.10
CA TRP A 242 0.21 15.70 18.96
C TRP A 242 1.54 16.16 18.33
N ARG A 243 1.60 16.29 17.00
CA ARG A 243 2.79 16.79 16.29
C ARG A 243 3.01 18.29 16.47
N ARG A 244 1.94 19.01 16.84
CA ARG A 244 1.92 20.46 17.03
C ARG A 244 2.19 20.83 18.49
N THR A 245 2.82 21.97 18.69
CA THR A 245 2.88 22.64 19.98
C THR A 245 2.05 23.92 19.85
N PHE A 246 0.77 23.86 20.22
CA PHE A 246 -0.21 24.91 19.94
C PHE A 246 -0.28 25.21 18.43
N ASP A 247 -0.02 26.46 18.02
CA ASP A 247 -0.03 26.90 16.63
C ASP A 247 1.35 26.85 15.98
N THR A 248 2.28 26.09 16.58
CA THR A 248 3.62 25.90 16.04
C THR A 248 3.88 24.45 15.62
N ILE A 249 4.63 24.29 14.53
CA ILE A 249 5.32 23.02 14.25
C ILE A 249 6.82 23.19 14.51
N ALA A 250 7.44 22.17 15.05
CA ALA A 250 8.90 22.09 15.16
C ALA A 250 9.46 21.35 13.95
N LEU A 251 10.32 21.98 13.16
CA LEU A 251 11.09 21.35 12.09
C LEU A 251 12.57 21.68 12.27
N TRP A 252 13.45 20.76 11.88
CA TRP A 252 14.89 21.00 11.86
C TRP A 252 15.24 21.99 10.75
N ASN A 253 16.03 23.04 11.06
CA ASN A 253 16.31 24.17 10.16
C ASN A 253 15.03 24.73 9.51
N LYS A 254 13.91 24.75 10.26
CA LYS A 254 12.56 25.08 9.78
C LYS A 254 12.07 24.30 8.54
N GLY A 255 12.75 23.21 8.15
CA GLY A 255 12.46 22.44 6.95
C GLY A 255 12.99 23.06 5.65
N GLU A 256 13.77 24.14 5.70
CA GLU A 256 14.21 24.88 4.52
C GLU A 256 15.37 24.20 3.78
N LYS A 257 16.11 23.30 4.45
CA LYS A 257 17.24 22.57 3.81
C LYS A 257 16.89 21.16 3.36
N THR A 258 15.72 20.67 3.74
CA THR A 258 15.30 19.30 3.47
C THR A 258 14.44 19.26 2.22
N ILE A 259 14.79 18.38 1.28
CA ILE A 259 14.04 18.15 0.04
C ILE A 259 13.33 16.79 0.13
N LYS A 260 12.06 16.73 -0.26
CA LYS A 260 11.23 15.53 -0.25
C LYS A 260 10.51 15.32 -1.58
N ALA A 261 10.47 14.07 -2.05
CA ALA A 261 9.78 13.68 -3.28
C ALA A 261 8.74 12.59 -2.98
N PRO A 262 7.65 12.93 -2.27
CA PRO A 262 6.68 11.96 -1.78
C PRO A 262 5.93 11.29 -2.94
N ILE A 263 5.60 10.01 -2.78
CA ILE A 263 5.00 9.17 -3.83
C ILE A 263 3.61 8.66 -3.45
N PHE A 264 2.69 8.60 -4.42
CA PHE A 264 1.36 8.06 -4.21
C PHE A 264 1.36 6.54 -4.07
N ASN A 265 0.69 6.02 -3.04
CA ASN A 265 0.59 4.57 -2.78
C ASN A 265 -0.03 3.77 -3.94
N GLY A 266 -0.95 4.37 -4.70
CA GLY A 266 -1.58 3.73 -5.87
C GLY A 266 -0.63 3.52 -7.04
N ASP A 267 0.36 4.40 -7.20
CA ASP A 267 1.37 4.32 -8.24
C ASP A 267 2.39 3.23 -7.88
N VAL A 268 2.80 3.16 -6.61
CA VAL A 268 3.63 2.07 -6.08
C VAL A 268 2.99 0.71 -6.35
N ALA A 269 1.69 0.55 -6.07
CA ALA A 269 0.99 -0.72 -6.33
C ALA A 269 0.89 -1.06 -7.83
N THR A 270 0.74 -0.05 -8.68
CA THR A 270 0.74 -0.23 -10.14
C THR A 270 2.13 -0.64 -10.63
N ALA A 271 3.19 -0.01 -10.11
CA ALA A 271 4.58 -0.32 -10.41
C ALA A 271 4.93 -1.76 -10.04
N VAL A 272 4.50 -2.22 -8.85
CA VAL A 272 4.65 -3.63 -8.44
C VAL A 272 3.92 -4.57 -9.40
N THR A 273 2.69 -4.25 -9.79
CA THR A 273 1.89 -5.11 -10.68
C THR A 273 2.51 -5.20 -12.08
N ASN A 274 3.10 -4.10 -12.58
CA ASN A 274 3.82 -4.07 -13.85
C ASN A 274 5.14 -4.84 -13.76
N ALA A 275 5.91 -4.66 -12.69
CA ALA A 275 7.15 -5.39 -12.45
C ALA A 275 6.93 -6.92 -12.33
N LEU A 276 5.76 -7.35 -11.85
CA LEU A 276 5.41 -8.78 -11.84
C LEU A 276 5.14 -9.36 -13.23
N LYS A 277 4.70 -8.54 -14.17
CA LYS A 277 4.41 -8.97 -15.56
C LYS A 277 5.66 -8.93 -16.42
N ASP A 278 6.57 -8.01 -16.14
CA ASP A 278 7.78 -7.80 -16.93
C ASP A 278 8.93 -8.72 -16.45
N PRO A 279 9.45 -9.63 -17.30
CA PRO A 279 10.62 -10.44 -16.96
C PRO A 279 11.91 -9.61 -16.83
N GLU A 280 12.03 -8.46 -17.52
CA GLU A 280 13.23 -7.62 -17.52
C GLU A 280 13.50 -6.97 -16.17
N THR A 281 12.50 -6.92 -15.29
CA THR A 281 12.60 -6.25 -13.99
C THR A 281 13.25 -7.15 -12.91
N GLN A 282 13.62 -8.40 -13.23
CA GLN A 282 14.33 -9.31 -12.33
C GLN A 282 15.76 -8.82 -12.01
N GLY A 283 16.19 -8.95 -10.76
CA GLY A 283 17.53 -8.53 -10.31
C GLY A 283 17.77 -7.01 -10.29
N LYS A 284 16.81 -6.20 -10.73
CA LYS A 284 16.92 -4.74 -10.78
C LYS A 284 16.41 -4.08 -9.50
N THR A 285 17.00 -2.93 -9.17
CA THR A 285 16.56 -2.05 -8.08
C THR A 285 15.93 -0.80 -8.70
N TYR A 286 14.72 -0.46 -8.26
CA TYR A 286 13.96 0.69 -8.74
C TYR A 286 13.80 1.73 -7.64
N GLU A 287 13.99 2.99 -7.98
CA GLU A 287 13.70 4.12 -7.12
C GLU A 287 12.32 4.67 -7.44
N LEU A 288 11.45 4.69 -6.44
CA LEU A 288 10.06 5.13 -6.61
C LEU A 288 9.89 6.45 -5.85
N TYR A 289 9.94 7.57 -6.57
CA TYR A 289 9.71 8.90 -6.03
C TYR A 289 8.67 9.67 -6.85
N GLY A 290 8.10 10.73 -6.26
CA GLY A 290 7.09 11.56 -6.92
C GLY A 290 7.65 12.41 -8.07
N PRO A 291 6.79 13.01 -8.91
CA PRO A 291 7.22 13.74 -10.10
C PRO A 291 7.96 15.05 -9.80
N LYS A 292 7.77 15.60 -8.60
CA LYS A 292 8.28 16.91 -8.19
C LYS A 292 9.02 16.79 -6.87
N PHE A 293 10.09 17.56 -6.72
CA PHE A 293 10.83 17.71 -5.48
C PHE A 293 10.33 18.96 -4.75
N TYR A 294 10.00 18.80 -3.47
CA TYR A 294 9.49 19.88 -2.62
C TYR A 294 10.44 20.16 -1.49
N GLN A 295 10.57 21.44 -1.13
CA GLN A 295 11.16 21.81 0.14
C GLN A 295 10.21 21.39 1.27
N LEU A 296 10.72 20.76 2.33
CA LEU A 296 9.88 20.27 3.43
C LEU A 296 9.08 21.41 4.08
N SER A 297 9.68 22.60 4.19
CA SER A 297 9.04 23.81 4.69
C SER A 297 7.77 24.17 3.89
N GLU A 298 7.86 24.21 2.57
CA GLU A 298 6.76 24.54 1.65
C GLU A 298 5.70 23.44 1.61
N LEU A 299 6.14 22.18 1.67
CA LEU A 299 5.25 21.03 1.70
C LEU A 299 4.39 21.01 2.98
N VAL A 300 5.00 21.29 4.13
CA VAL A 300 4.29 21.39 5.40
C VAL A 300 3.33 22.58 5.39
N ASP A 301 3.76 23.76 4.92
CA ASP A 301 2.86 24.92 4.79
C ASP A 301 1.67 24.60 3.87
N TYR A 302 1.89 23.86 2.79
CA TYR A 302 0.82 23.39 1.91
C TYR A 302 -0.16 22.44 2.63
N ILE A 303 0.34 21.48 3.41
CA ILE A 303 -0.49 20.60 4.25
C ILE A 303 -1.37 21.44 5.20
N PHE A 304 -0.80 22.45 5.87
CA PHE A 304 -1.55 23.29 6.81
C PHE A 304 -2.59 24.20 6.12
N ARG A 305 -2.30 24.69 4.91
CA ARG A 305 -3.25 25.39 4.05
C ARG A 305 -4.42 24.49 3.65
N VAL A 306 -4.14 23.26 3.19
CA VAL A 306 -5.19 22.27 2.85
C VAL A 306 -6.03 21.87 4.08
N LEU A 307 -5.42 21.83 5.26
CA LEU A 307 -6.10 21.57 6.53
C LEU A 307 -6.88 22.76 7.07
N ARG A 308 -6.76 23.96 6.47
CA ARG A 308 -7.37 25.23 6.93
C ARG A 308 -6.97 25.58 8.36
N ARG A 309 -5.69 25.40 8.68
CA ARG A 309 -5.09 25.65 10.00
C ARG A 309 -4.07 26.78 9.97
N ASP A 310 -3.83 27.35 8.80
CA ASP A 310 -3.00 28.51 8.54
C ASP A 310 -3.67 29.83 8.97
N PHE A 311 -5.01 29.92 8.88
CA PHE A 311 -5.79 31.12 9.23
C PHE A 311 -5.52 31.71 10.63
N GLU A 312 -5.10 30.90 11.61
CA GLU A 312 -4.80 31.37 12.97
C GLU A 312 -3.35 31.81 13.16
N GLY A 313 -2.56 31.92 12.08
CA GLY A 313 -1.16 32.37 12.17
C GLY A 313 -0.20 31.26 12.57
N TYR A 314 -0.35 30.09 11.95
CA TYR A 314 0.58 28.97 12.08
C TYR A 314 2.04 29.39 11.85
N LYS A 315 2.96 28.93 12.71
CA LYS A 315 4.39 29.24 12.61
C LYS A 315 5.28 28.01 12.66
N ARG A 316 6.29 27.99 11.78
CA ARG A 316 7.39 27.03 11.86
C ARG A 316 8.42 27.50 12.88
N THR A 317 8.75 26.63 13.82
CA THR A 317 9.77 26.85 14.84
C THR A 317 10.94 25.92 14.61
N GLU A 318 12.12 26.39 14.99
CA GLU A 318 13.32 25.58 14.94
C GLU A 318 13.26 24.49 16.03
N MET A 319 13.39 23.23 15.61
CA MET A 319 13.28 22.10 16.52
C MET A 319 14.35 22.11 17.62
N ARG A 320 15.56 22.63 17.35
CA ARG A 320 16.66 22.72 18.35
C ARG A 320 16.23 23.47 19.61
N TRP A 321 15.50 24.56 19.44
CA TRP A 321 15.07 25.47 20.51
C TRP A 321 13.69 25.13 21.06
N ASN A 322 12.93 24.25 20.40
CA ASN A 322 11.62 23.79 20.86
C ASN A 322 11.77 22.65 21.90
N ILE A 323 12.22 23.02 23.10
CA ILE A 323 12.37 22.12 24.26
C ILE A 323 11.09 21.31 24.54
N PRO A 324 9.88 21.88 24.60
CA PRO A 324 8.68 21.09 24.92
C PRO A 324 8.39 20.03 23.85
N PHE A 325 8.66 20.33 22.58
CA PHE A 325 8.53 19.33 21.52
C PHE A 325 9.55 18.20 21.67
N ARG A 326 10.83 18.51 21.87
CA ARG A 326 11.88 17.49 22.05
C ARG A 326 11.64 16.60 23.28
N ALA A 327 11.19 17.20 24.37
CA ALA A 327 10.79 16.47 25.57
C ALA A 327 9.64 15.50 25.27
N ARG A 328 8.64 15.94 24.49
CA ARG A 328 7.52 15.10 24.06
C ARG A 328 7.96 13.93 23.17
N VAL A 329 8.87 14.15 22.21
CA VAL A 329 9.44 13.06 21.38
C VAL A 329 10.08 12.01 22.29
N THR A 330 10.95 12.46 23.20
CA THR A 330 11.66 11.57 24.13
C THR A 330 10.71 10.82 25.06
N TRP A 331 9.69 11.50 25.56
CA TRP A 331 8.67 10.93 26.44
C TRP A 331 7.84 9.87 25.73
N THR A 332 7.42 10.16 24.49
CA THR A 332 6.63 9.25 23.67
C THR A 332 7.41 7.98 23.35
N GLU A 333 8.69 8.10 23.01
CA GLU A 333 9.54 6.96 22.70
C GLU A 333 9.83 6.09 23.93
N LYS A 334 10.06 6.70 25.10
CA LYS A 334 10.36 5.96 26.34
C LYS A 334 9.13 5.27 26.95
N LEU A 335 7.99 5.96 26.99
CA LEU A 335 6.79 5.43 27.66
C LEU A 335 5.94 4.53 26.76
N CYS A 336 5.95 4.77 25.44
CA CYS A 336 5.14 4.03 24.49
C CYS A 336 6.00 3.32 23.43
N PRO A 337 6.95 2.45 23.81
CA PRO A 337 7.85 1.81 22.84
C PRO A 337 7.10 0.89 21.87
N SER A 338 5.99 0.28 22.29
CA SER A 338 5.21 -0.62 21.42
C SER A 338 4.40 0.11 20.34
N PHE A 339 3.93 1.33 20.64
CA PHE A 339 3.12 2.14 19.73
C PHE A 339 3.29 3.63 20.09
N PRO A 340 4.27 4.33 19.48
CA PRO A 340 4.49 5.73 19.77
C PRO A 340 3.28 6.55 19.34
N ILE A 341 2.78 7.37 20.26
CA ILE A 341 1.67 8.28 20.00
C ILE A 341 2.02 9.16 18.80
N ALA A 342 1.11 9.22 17.82
CA ALA A 342 1.32 9.98 16.57
C ALA A 342 2.56 9.60 15.78
N TYR A 343 3.08 8.37 15.94
CA TYR A 343 4.28 7.88 15.27
C TYR A 343 5.54 8.72 15.58
N LEU A 344 5.56 9.35 16.76
CA LEU A 344 6.65 10.23 17.20
C LEU A 344 7.81 9.41 17.77
N GLY A 345 8.98 9.49 17.13
CA GLY A 345 10.23 8.88 17.61
C GLY A 345 11.44 9.55 16.98
N TRP A 346 12.60 9.42 17.60
CA TRP A 346 13.84 10.07 17.14
C TRP A 346 14.28 9.59 15.75
N ASP A 347 14.14 8.29 15.45
CA ASP A 347 14.44 7.75 14.12
C ASP A 347 13.52 8.33 13.03
N LYS A 348 12.22 8.46 13.32
CA LYS A 348 11.28 9.12 12.40
C LYS A 348 11.64 10.59 12.17
N MET A 349 12.06 11.33 13.21
CA MET A 349 12.54 12.71 13.07
C MET A 349 13.75 12.78 12.15
N GLU A 350 14.71 11.88 12.32
CA GLU A 350 15.90 11.82 11.47
C GLU A 350 15.51 11.62 9.99
N ARG A 351 14.65 10.65 9.72
CA ARG A 351 14.18 10.33 8.36
C ARG A 351 13.39 11.46 7.70
N ASP A 352 12.51 12.13 8.45
CA ASP A 352 11.71 13.23 7.92
C ASP A 352 12.57 14.43 7.53
N HIS A 353 13.72 14.64 8.18
CA HIS A 353 14.62 15.75 7.91
C HIS A 353 15.81 15.37 7.01
N THR A 354 15.92 14.09 6.63
CA THR A 354 16.86 13.62 5.61
C THR A 354 16.28 13.94 4.22
N SER A 355 17.09 14.59 3.38
CA SER A 355 16.70 14.91 2.00
C SER A 355 16.65 13.65 1.13
N ASP A 356 15.66 13.58 0.25
CA ASP A 356 15.54 12.55 -0.77
C ASP A 356 16.48 12.89 -1.93
N VAL A 357 17.44 12.02 -2.21
CA VAL A 357 18.42 12.20 -3.29
C VAL A 357 18.30 11.01 -4.24
N PRO A 358 17.92 11.22 -5.51
CA PRO A 358 17.88 10.15 -6.49
C PRO A 358 19.31 9.67 -6.78
N THR A 359 19.53 8.37 -6.91
CA THR A 359 20.86 7.80 -7.19
C THR A 359 21.09 7.53 -8.68
N GLY A 360 20.11 7.84 -9.53
CA GLY A 360 20.16 7.60 -10.99
C GLY A 360 19.75 6.17 -11.40
N LEU A 361 19.11 5.43 -10.50
CA LEU A 361 18.54 4.11 -10.78
C LEU A 361 17.23 4.22 -11.58
N PRO A 362 16.77 3.11 -12.21
CA PRO A 362 15.49 3.07 -12.92
C PRO A 362 14.31 3.55 -12.06
N THR A 363 13.39 4.29 -12.68
CA THR A 363 12.31 5.02 -12.02
C THR A 363 10.93 4.39 -12.27
N LEU A 364 9.85 5.07 -11.84
CA LEU A 364 8.47 4.64 -12.12
C LEU A 364 8.12 4.62 -13.60
N GLU A 365 8.70 5.54 -14.38
CA GLU A 365 8.42 5.67 -15.80
C GLU A 365 8.92 4.45 -16.57
N ASP A 366 10.07 3.88 -16.16
CA ASP A 366 10.61 2.64 -16.71
C ASP A 366 9.69 1.43 -16.43
N LEU A 367 8.88 1.50 -15.38
CA LEU A 367 7.85 0.50 -15.06
C LEU A 367 6.51 0.78 -15.75
N GLY A 368 6.45 1.78 -16.64
CA GLY A 368 5.25 2.19 -17.38
C GLY A 368 4.19 2.84 -16.49
N VAL A 369 4.60 3.51 -15.41
CA VAL A 369 3.69 4.22 -14.50
C VAL A 369 3.95 5.72 -14.58
N THR A 370 2.92 6.48 -14.94
CA THR A 370 2.95 7.94 -14.88
C THR A 370 2.80 8.39 -13.42
N PRO A 371 3.79 9.08 -12.83
CA PRO A 371 3.74 9.49 -11.43
C PRO A 371 2.64 10.55 -11.19
N THR A 372 1.82 10.34 -10.16
CA THR A 372 0.74 11.26 -9.78
C THR A 372 1.29 12.42 -8.95
N GLU A 373 0.86 13.63 -9.27
CA GLU A 373 1.21 14.83 -8.50
C GLU A 373 0.49 14.86 -7.14
N ILE A 374 1.18 15.36 -6.10
CA ILE A 374 0.62 15.40 -4.74
C ILE A 374 -0.58 16.35 -4.66
N GLU A 375 -0.53 17.47 -5.38
CA GLU A 375 -1.54 18.52 -5.41
C GLU A 375 -2.90 17.97 -5.85
N SER A 376 -2.91 16.99 -6.74
CA SER A 376 -4.14 16.38 -7.29
C SER A 376 -4.88 15.47 -6.30
N ARG A 377 -4.17 14.89 -5.33
CA ARG A 377 -4.71 13.86 -4.41
C ARG A 377 -4.82 14.32 -2.97
N ILE A 378 -3.94 15.21 -2.53
CA ILE A 378 -3.79 15.59 -1.12
C ILE A 378 -5.09 16.10 -0.48
N GLN A 379 -5.94 16.78 -1.26
CA GLN A 379 -7.21 17.31 -0.77
C GLN A 379 -8.12 16.19 -0.26
N TRP A 380 -8.21 15.07 -1.00
CA TRP A 380 -9.01 13.91 -0.63
C TRP A 380 -8.42 13.18 0.58
N GLU A 381 -7.10 13.05 0.63
CA GLU A 381 -6.40 12.33 1.70
C GLU A 381 -6.47 13.06 3.05
N LEU A 382 -6.40 14.39 3.03
CA LEU A 382 -6.43 15.23 4.24
C LEU A 382 -7.84 15.67 4.65
N LYS A 383 -8.87 15.42 3.83
CA LYS A 383 -10.26 15.82 4.11
C LYS A 383 -10.75 15.39 5.51
N PRO A 384 -10.48 14.16 6.00
CA PRO A 384 -10.90 13.77 7.36
C PRO A 384 -10.26 14.59 8.47
N HIS A 385 -9.08 15.16 8.24
CA HIS A 385 -8.30 15.91 9.23
C HIS A 385 -8.49 17.43 9.14
N ARG A 386 -9.15 17.90 8.07
CA ARG A 386 -9.37 19.32 7.80
C ARG A 386 -10.20 19.97 8.90
N ARG A 387 -9.84 21.20 9.27
CA ARG A 387 -10.67 22.05 10.13
C ARG A 387 -11.94 22.41 9.35
N HIS A 388 -13.11 22.16 9.94
CA HIS A 388 -14.41 22.32 9.28
C HIS A 388 -14.59 21.36 8.06
N ASN A 389 -14.38 20.08 8.30
CA ASN A 389 -14.55 19.00 7.32
C ASN A 389 -15.96 18.89 6.70
N TYR A 390 -16.97 19.54 7.29
CA TYR A 390 -18.36 19.55 6.82
C TYR A 390 -18.61 20.51 5.65
N TYR A 391 -17.73 21.47 5.39
CA TYR A 391 -17.91 22.40 4.28
C TYR A 391 -17.71 21.70 2.93
N MET A 392 -18.60 22.03 2.00
CA MET A 392 -18.52 21.57 0.62
C MET A 392 -17.62 22.52 -0.17
N GLU A 393 -16.60 21.97 -0.84
CA GLU A 393 -15.69 22.76 -1.69
C GLU A 393 -16.43 23.38 -2.88
N GLU A 394 -17.47 22.71 -3.38
CA GLU A 394 -18.32 23.18 -4.49
C GLU A 394 -19.00 24.54 -4.21
N LEU A 395 -19.19 24.90 -2.93
CA LEU A 395 -19.77 26.18 -2.53
C LEU A 395 -18.78 27.34 -2.63
N GLY A 396 -17.48 27.07 -2.84
CA GLY A 396 -16.47 28.11 -3.05
C GLY A 396 -16.22 29.03 -1.85
N GLU A 397 -16.63 28.63 -0.64
CA GLU A 397 -16.54 29.47 0.57
C GLU A 397 -15.08 29.75 1.00
N PHE A 398 -14.14 28.91 0.59
CA PHE A 398 -12.71 29.06 0.85
C PHE A 398 -11.96 29.01 -0.47
N SER A 399 -10.96 29.86 -0.64
CA SER A 399 -10.07 29.83 -1.80
C SER A 399 -9.26 28.54 -1.85
N ASP A 400 -9.00 28.05 -3.06
CA ASP A 400 -8.10 26.91 -3.24
C ASP A 400 -6.69 27.22 -2.72
N PRO A 401 -6.07 26.31 -1.97
CA PRO A 401 -4.74 26.52 -1.43
C PRO A 401 -3.73 26.57 -2.58
N ALA A 402 -2.92 27.63 -2.64
CA ALA A 402 -1.88 27.74 -3.65
C ALA A 402 -0.89 26.55 -3.56
N PRO A 403 -0.41 26.01 -4.69
CA PRO A 403 0.49 24.86 -4.69
C PRO A 403 1.82 25.17 -3.96
N PRO A 404 2.51 24.15 -3.43
CA PRO A 404 3.84 24.32 -2.83
C PRO A 404 4.87 24.65 -3.90
N LYS A 405 5.90 25.42 -3.54
CA LYS A 405 7.01 25.68 -4.45
C LYS A 405 7.84 24.41 -4.65
N THR A 406 8.19 24.15 -5.90
CA THR A 406 9.04 23.03 -6.31
C THR A 406 10.50 23.48 -6.39
N VAL A 407 11.41 22.54 -6.14
CA VAL A 407 12.85 22.72 -6.32
C VAL A 407 13.28 21.88 -7.51
N THR A 408 14.03 22.45 -8.45
CA THR A 408 14.73 21.67 -9.47
C THR A 408 16.02 21.16 -8.86
N LEU A 409 16.28 19.85 -8.99
CA LEU A 409 17.59 19.27 -8.65
C LEU A 409 18.55 19.61 -9.79
N GLU A 410 18.93 20.87 -9.92
CA GLU A 410 20.07 21.26 -10.75
C GLU A 410 21.30 21.29 -9.84
N ASP A 411 22.12 20.24 -9.97
CA ASP A 411 23.47 19.93 -9.45
C ASP A 411 23.84 20.30 -7.99
#